data_AF-A0A7E6EML0-F1
#
_entry.id   AF-A0A7E6EML0-F1
#
_cell.length_a   1.000
_cell.length_b   1.000
_cell.length_c   1.000
_cell.angle_alpha   90.00
_cell.angle_beta   90.00
_cell.angle_gamma   90.00
#
_symmetry.space_group_name_H-M   'P 1'
#
loop_
_entity.id
_entity.type
_entity.pdbx_description
1 polymer ?
#
loop_
_entity_poly.entity_id
_entity_poly.type
_entity_poly.pdbx_seq_one_letter_code
_entity_poly.pdbx_strand_id
1 'polypeptide(L)'
;MKLSNVYVEIRVDTTISTDTAVSNNKPDIFVEDKMRNTITFIEVGITSQNCLKQVEVKKFHKYDLLTNELGAIHRAKVKIIPVALTWDGIVSRFFKSHLDSIAVEDRVEAYIQTQNIGEYAGGDKTWNIGSRRGASILFCYYTNWAKYRPGGFEFDDSHLANLCTHIIYAFCTIDVNNLSIISNDNWSDYDFHRITSLKRLNPRLKILLSVGGWNKLLNEFTTVSRSDSNAETFAKKTKDFLKKYNFDGFDIDWEFPTNQKQAYSRLLKIMSTEFQKGSKRYLLTAAVSAGVSTIQSSYDIREISRLNIHILKIRYLDYINLMTYDFYGQFSDTDYVVRYWSKHGAPKSKLLIGLPTYGQGFKTRSKNPKIGDKIVGGPSQGPITKESGILAYIEGKYVKDNGLAGMFVWTLDFDDVNGDECGQGQSPLISQMKKSLNIR
;
A
#
# COMPACT_ATOMS: atom_id res chain seq x y z
N MET A 1 20.88 17.24 -5.17
CA MET A 1 19.61 17.54 -5.89
C MET A 1 19.14 18.93 -5.47
N LYS A 2 18.69 19.78 -6.39
CA LYS A 2 18.15 21.13 -6.09
C LYS A 2 16.78 21.29 -6.76
N LEU A 3 15.76 21.59 -5.97
CA LEU A 3 14.40 21.91 -6.40
C LEU A 3 14.07 23.31 -5.91
N SER A 4 13.71 24.23 -6.80
CA SER A 4 13.42 25.62 -6.41
C SER A 4 12.25 26.16 -7.23
N ASN A 5 11.36 26.90 -6.59
CA ASN A 5 10.33 27.70 -7.23
C ASN A 5 10.25 29.09 -6.55
N VAL A 6 9.20 29.85 -6.85
CA VAL A 6 9.00 31.20 -6.28
C VAL A 6 8.71 31.19 -4.78
N TYR A 7 8.29 30.06 -4.20
CA TYR A 7 7.87 29.93 -2.81
C TYR A 7 8.89 29.21 -1.93
N VAL A 8 9.59 28.21 -2.46
CA VAL A 8 10.49 27.36 -1.68
C VAL A 8 11.70 26.93 -2.49
N GLU A 9 12.82 26.73 -1.81
CA GLU A 9 14.00 26.07 -2.34
C GLU A 9 14.45 24.93 -1.43
N ILE A 10 14.58 23.74 -2.00
CA ILE A 10 15.05 22.54 -1.31
C ILE A 10 16.34 22.08 -2.00
N ARG A 11 17.40 21.89 -1.21
CA ARG A 11 18.64 21.28 -1.68
C ARG A 11 18.93 20.06 -0.83
N VAL A 12 19.36 18.98 -1.47
CA VAL A 12 19.77 17.73 -0.83
C VAL A 12 21.22 17.49 -1.20
N ASP A 13 22.07 17.22 -0.22
CA ASP A 13 23.48 16.90 -0.42
C ASP A 13 24.19 17.93 -1.33
N THR A 14 23.95 19.22 -1.07
CA THR A 14 24.47 20.30 -1.91
C THR A 14 25.25 21.28 -1.06
N THR A 15 26.45 21.65 -1.53
CA THR A 15 27.27 22.66 -0.87
C THR A 15 26.59 24.01 -0.89
N ILE A 16 26.64 24.71 0.24
CA ILE A 16 26.10 26.05 0.36
C ILE A 16 27.20 27.05 0.01
N SER A 17 26.94 27.91 -0.98
CA SER A 17 27.88 28.95 -1.38
C SER A 17 27.77 30.13 -0.40
N THR A 18 28.79 30.29 0.43
CA THR A 18 28.99 31.37 1.41
C THR A 18 30.47 31.72 1.46
N ASP A 19 30.80 32.93 1.90
CA ASP A 19 32.19 33.35 2.11
C ASP A 19 32.80 32.64 3.33
N THR A 20 31.96 32.21 4.29
CA THR A 20 32.38 31.41 5.43
C THR A 20 32.67 29.95 5.04
N ALA A 21 33.89 29.50 5.30
CA ALA A 21 34.30 28.12 5.12
C ALA A 21 33.88 27.23 6.30
N VAL A 22 33.10 26.18 6.03
CA VAL A 22 32.76 25.12 7.00
C VAL A 22 33.21 23.77 6.48
N SER A 23 33.86 22.98 7.35
CA SER A 23 34.31 21.63 6.99
C SER A 23 33.13 20.74 6.60
N ASN A 24 33.24 20.06 5.45
CA ASN A 24 32.15 19.24 4.89
C ASN A 24 30.83 20.01 4.78
N ASN A 25 30.88 21.26 4.28
CA ASN A 25 29.72 22.10 3.97
C ASN A 25 28.84 21.44 2.90
N LYS A 26 27.96 20.56 3.35
CA LYS A 26 27.06 19.76 2.54
C LYS A 26 25.95 19.23 3.44
N PRO A 27 24.95 20.06 3.76
CA PRO A 27 23.80 19.63 4.55
C PRO A 27 23.05 18.50 3.87
N ASP A 28 22.57 17.53 4.67
CA ASP A 28 21.76 16.43 4.15
C ASP A 28 20.50 17.00 3.47
N ILE A 29 19.81 17.94 4.13
CA ILE A 29 18.73 18.72 3.53
C ILE A 29 18.83 20.20 3.95
N PHE A 30 18.66 21.08 2.98
CA PHE A 30 18.48 22.51 3.13
C PHE A 30 17.09 22.89 2.60
N VAL A 31 16.32 23.65 3.37
CA VAL A 31 15.00 24.15 2.97
C VAL A 31 14.94 25.64 3.24
N GLU A 32 14.81 26.45 2.20
CA GLU A 32 14.50 27.87 2.27
C GLU A 32 13.01 28.08 1.92
N ASP A 33 12.22 28.45 2.92
CA ASP A 33 10.84 28.91 2.75
C ASP A 33 10.87 30.43 2.56
N LYS A 34 10.66 30.85 1.31
CA LYS A 34 10.69 32.25 0.87
C LYS A 34 9.42 33.01 1.28
N MET A 35 8.34 32.29 1.61
CA MET A 35 7.08 32.90 2.07
C MET A 35 7.17 33.27 3.56
N ARG A 36 7.86 32.43 4.35
CA ARG A 36 8.00 32.63 5.80
C ARG A 36 9.31 33.28 6.20
N ASN A 37 10.21 33.50 5.24
CA ASN A 37 11.57 33.96 5.48
C ASN A 37 12.26 33.06 6.51
N THR A 38 12.26 31.74 6.27
CA THR A 38 12.95 30.77 7.15
C THR A 38 13.83 29.84 6.35
N ILE A 39 15.01 29.54 6.88
CA ILE A 39 15.92 28.52 6.36
C ILE A 39 16.04 27.42 7.39
N THR A 40 15.90 26.17 6.97
CA THR A 40 16.03 25.00 7.83
C THR A 40 17.08 24.05 7.27
N PHE A 41 18.11 23.77 8.06
CA PHE A 41 19.03 22.67 7.85
C PHE A 41 18.53 21.44 8.58
N ILE A 42 18.44 20.31 7.90
CA ILE A 42 18.17 19.00 8.50
C ILE A 42 19.43 18.17 8.33
N GLU A 43 19.96 17.67 9.45
CA GLU A 43 21.21 16.92 9.47
C GLU A 43 21.01 15.59 10.18
N VAL A 44 21.31 14.51 9.49
CA VAL A 44 21.06 13.14 9.92
C VAL A 44 22.35 12.53 10.43
N GLY A 45 22.30 11.95 11.63
CA GLY A 45 23.41 11.25 12.24
C GLY A 45 23.03 9.82 12.59
N ILE A 46 23.60 8.84 11.90
CA ILE A 46 23.47 7.43 12.28
C ILE A 46 24.74 7.00 13.04
N THR A 47 24.58 6.44 14.24
CA THR A 47 25.73 6.16 15.12
C THR A 47 25.50 4.97 16.08
N SER A 48 26.47 4.67 16.95
CA SER A 48 26.29 3.70 18.03
C SER A 48 25.59 4.33 19.23
N GLN A 49 24.95 3.52 20.07
CA GLN A 49 24.21 4.00 21.24
C GLN A 49 25.04 4.91 22.16
N ASN A 50 26.32 4.58 22.36
CA ASN A 50 27.24 5.35 23.21
C ASN A 50 27.55 6.75 22.65
N CYS A 51 27.44 6.92 21.34
CA CYS A 51 27.77 8.17 20.65
C CYS A 51 26.54 9.02 20.30
N LEU A 52 25.32 8.53 20.54
CA LEU A 52 24.08 9.15 20.10
C LEU A 52 23.93 10.62 20.52
N LYS A 53 24.14 10.91 21.80
CA LYS A 53 24.06 12.28 22.35
C LYS A 53 25.14 13.20 21.78
N GLN A 54 26.37 12.70 21.64
CA GLN A 54 27.48 13.47 21.10
C GLN A 54 27.25 13.82 19.61
N VAL A 55 26.74 12.85 18.84
CA VAL A 55 26.41 13.07 17.43
C VAL A 55 25.28 14.07 17.27
N GLU A 56 24.21 13.98 18.07
CA GLU A 56 23.12 14.96 18.03
C GLU A 56 23.62 16.39 18.26
N VAL A 57 24.44 16.62 19.30
CA VAL A 57 25.01 17.93 19.61
C VAL A 57 25.96 18.40 18.50
N LYS A 58 26.83 17.51 18.00
CA LYS A 58 27.76 17.85 16.90
C LYS A 58 27.01 18.28 15.64
N LYS A 59 25.90 17.60 15.31
CA LYS A 59 25.06 17.93 14.16
C LYS A 59 24.29 19.25 14.37
N PHE A 60 23.82 19.50 15.58
CA PHE A 60 23.14 20.76 15.94
C PHE A 60 24.02 21.98 15.67
N HIS A 61 25.31 21.91 16.04
CA HIS A 61 26.25 23.03 15.93
C HIS A 61 27.04 23.08 14.62
N LYS A 62 26.86 22.10 13.73
CA LYS A 62 27.71 21.92 12.53
C LYS A 62 27.75 23.16 11.63
N TYR A 63 26.65 23.91 11.58
CA TYR A 63 26.49 25.04 10.66
C TYR A 63 26.27 26.38 11.36
N ASP A 64 26.55 26.50 12.66
CA ASP A 64 26.33 27.74 13.42
C ASP A 64 26.96 28.96 12.73
N LEU A 65 28.17 28.80 12.20
CA LEU A 65 28.88 29.86 11.47
C LEU A 65 28.15 30.28 10.18
N LEU A 66 27.51 29.34 9.46
CA LEU A 66 26.73 29.65 8.26
C LEU A 66 25.39 30.29 8.57
N THR A 67 24.82 30.02 9.76
CA THR A 67 23.46 30.49 10.08
C THR A 67 23.35 32.01 10.07
N ASN A 68 24.36 32.72 10.57
CA ASN A 68 24.37 34.18 10.62
C ASN A 68 24.48 34.80 9.23
N GLU A 69 25.41 34.30 8.40
CA GLU A 69 25.63 34.80 7.05
C GLU A 69 24.40 34.56 6.15
N LEU A 70 23.84 33.34 6.19
CA LEU A 70 22.64 33.01 5.43
C LEU A 70 21.42 33.78 5.91
N GLY A 71 21.30 34.01 7.22
CA GLY A 71 20.22 34.83 7.76
C GLY A 71 20.29 36.26 7.25
N ALA A 72 21.49 36.83 7.09
CA ALA A 72 21.69 38.15 6.53
C ALA A 72 21.42 38.19 5.01
N ILE A 73 21.98 37.25 4.24
CA ILE A 73 21.84 37.18 2.77
C ILE A 73 20.36 37.02 2.37
N HIS A 74 19.66 36.08 3.02
CA HIS A 74 18.28 35.74 2.67
C HIS A 74 17.23 36.49 3.48
N ARG A 75 17.64 37.35 4.42
CA ARG A 75 16.76 38.02 5.39
C ARG A 75 15.81 37.03 6.09
N ALA A 76 16.34 35.87 6.45
CA ALA A 76 15.56 34.73 6.92
C ALA A 76 16.02 34.24 8.29
N LYS A 77 15.09 33.69 9.09
CA LYS A 77 15.44 33.00 10.33
C LYS A 77 15.99 31.61 10.01
N VAL A 78 17.23 31.34 10.38
CA VAL A 78 17.88 30.05 10.13
C VAL A 78 17.72 29.11 11.34
N LYS A 79 17.43 27.83 11.09
CA LYS A 79 17.30 26.77 12.09
C LYS A 79 18.11 25.54 11.66
N ILE A 80 18.69 24.83 12.62
CA ILE A 80 19.34 23.53 12.41
C ILE A 80 18.58 22.49 13.22
N ILE A 81 18.19 21.40 12.56
CA ILE A 81 17.42 20.30 13.15
C ILE A 81 18.23 18.99 13.02
N PRO A 82 18.83 18.51 14.11
CA PRO A 82 19.62 17.29 14.12
C PRO A 82 18.71 16.07 14.32
N VAL A 83 18.77 15.14 13.38
CA VAL A 83 18.05 13.87 13.45
C VAL A 83 19.07 12.77 13.72
N ALA A 84 19.28 12.46 15.00
CA ALA A 84 20.24 11.44 15.43
C ALA A 84 19.54 10.14 15.85
N LEU A 85 20.01 9.01 15.32
CA LEU A 85 19.51 7.67 15.63
C LEU A 85 20.63 6.63 15.58
N THR A 86 20.41 5.48 16.21
CA THR A 86 21.33 4.34 16.12
C THR A 86 20.96 3.39 14.98
N TRP A 87 21.91 2.54 14.58
CA TRP A 87 21.69 1.51 13.55
C TRP A 87 20.57 0.52 13.88
N ASP A 88 20.30 0.31 15.17
CA ASP A 88 19.24 -0.55 15.72
C ASP A 88 17.94 0.21 16.06
N GLY A 89 17.86 1.51 15.75
CA GLY A 89 16.63 2.31 15.84
C GLY A 89 16.36 2.97 17.19
N ILE A 90 17.34 3.01 18.10
CA ILE A 90 17.30 3.83 19.32
C ILE A 90 17.46 5.30 18.93
N VAL A 91 16.66 6.17 19.52
CA VAL A 91 16.62 7.61 19.20
C VAL A 91 16.87 8.46 20.44
N SER A 92 17.28 9.71 20.23
CA SER A 92 17.42 10.66 21.34
C SER A 92 16.05 11.03 21.94
N ARG A 93 16.07 11.56 23.16
CA ARG A 93 14.85 12.11 23.79
C ARG A 93 14.25 13.29 23.02
N PHE A 94 15.03 13.97 22.17
CA PHE A 94 14.60 15.14 21.40
C PHE A 94 14.14 14.79 19.99
N PHE A 95 14.38 13.55 19.54
CA PHE A 95 14.06 13.08 18.19
C PHE A 95 12.62 13.38 17.77
N LYS A 96 11.65 13.10 18.66
CA LYS A 96 10.24 13.39 18.38
C LYS A 96 9.99 14.89 18.19
N SER A 97 10.52 15.73 19.08
CA SER A 97 10.42 17.19 18.98
C SER A 97 11.07 17.73 17.69
N HIS A 98 12.22 17.18 17.29
CA HIS A 98 12.88 17.53 16.05
C HIS A 98 12.01 17.17 14.83
N LEU A 99 11.44 15.96 14.78
CA LEU A 99 10.54 15.57 13.70
C LEU A 99 9.25 16.41 13.68
N ASP A 100 8.66 16.68 14.84
CA ASP A 100 7.49 17.55 14.96
C ASP A 100 7.81 18.99 14.49
N SER A 101 9.05 19.46 14.68
CA SER A 101 9.50 20.77 14.20
C SER A 101 9.80 20.82 12.71
N ILE A 102 10.08 19.66 12.09
CA ILE A 102 10.24 19.53 10.64
C ILE A 102 8.88 19.56 9.94
N ALA A 103 7.81 19.12 10.62
CA ALA A 103 6.42 18.99 10.15
C ALA A 103 6.15 19.78 8.86
N VAL A 104 6.48 19.12 7.76
CA VAL A 104 6.36 19.67 6.42
C VAL A 104 4.88 19.88 6.20
N GLU A 105 4.46 21.11 5.93
CA GLU A 105 3.04 21.38 5.76
C GLU A 105 2.45 20.50 4.66
N ASP A 106 1.20 20.07 4.81
CA ASP A 106 0.51 19.17 3.89
C ASP A 106 0.68 19.56 2.41
N ARG A 107 0.80 20.87 2.12
CA ARG A 107 1.04 21.41 0.77
C ARG A 107 2.46 21.16 0.26
N VAL A 108 3.46 21.29 1.12
CA VAL A 108 4.87 21.01 0.79
C VAL A 108 5.09 19.50 0.73
N GLU A 109 4.43 18.73 1.59
CA GLU A 109 4.41 17.27 1.49
C GLU A 109 3.80 16.83 0.15
N ALA A 110 2.63 17.38 -0.22
CA ALA A 110 1.99 17.12 -1.51
C ALA A 110 2.88 17.51 -2.70
N TYR A 111 3.58 18.64 -2.63
CA TYR A 111 4.52 19.06 -3.67
C TYR A 111 5.73 18.12 -3.79
N ILE A 112 6.37 17.76 -2.68
CA ILE A 112 7.49 16.79 -2.65
C ILE A 112 7.04 15.43 -3.21
N GLN A 113 5.82 15.01 -2.88
CA GLN A 113 5.21 13.81 -3.43
C GLN A 113 5.03 13.91 -4.95
N THR A 114 4.65 15.07 -5.49
CA THR A 114 4.49 15.26 -6.94
C THR A 114 5.81 15.23 -7.72
N GLN A 115 6.90 15.77 -7.16
CA GLN A 115 8.19 15.86 -7.86
C GLN A 115 8.91 14.50 -7.92
N ASN A 116 8.84 13.70 -6.85
CA ASN A 116 9.49 12.38 -6.79
C ASN A 116 8.81 11.30 -7.67
N ILE A 117 7.60 11.56 -8.17
CA ILE A 117 6.92 10.68 -9.14
C ILE A 117 7.47 10.90 -10.56
N GLY A 118 8.10 12.06 -10.84
CA GLY A 118 8.63 12.40 -12.16
C GLY A 118 10.01 11.82 -12.48
N GLU A 119 10.88 11.62 -11.49
CA GLU A 119 12.29 11.24 -11.75
C GLU A 119 12.50 9.74 -12.05
N TYR A 120 11.50 8.88 -11.85
CA TYR A 120 11.59 7.45 -12.18
C TYR A 120 11.17 7.10 -13.62
N ALA A 121 10.69 8.08 -14.39
CA ALA A 121 10.34 7.90 -15.80
C ALA A 121 11.32 8.72 -16.66
N GLY A 122 12.42 8.09 -17.05
CA GLY A 122 13.44 8.73 -17.88
C GLY A 122 12.88 9.31 -19.18
N GLY A 123 13.49 10.41 -19.63
CA GLY A 123 13.41 10.88 -21.00
C GLY A 123 12.52 12.10 -21.26
N ASP A 124 13.23 13.21 -21.39
CA ASP A 124 12.96 14.35 -22.28
C ASP A 124 12.20 15.59 -21.77
N LYS A 125 12.85 16.73 -22.04
CA LYS A 125 12.46 18.09 -21.66
C LYS A 125 11.48 18.63 -22.71
N THR A 126 10.24 18.87 -22.30
CA THR A 126 9.35 19.96 -22.76
C THR A 126 7.99 19.79 -22.07
N TRP A 127 7.67 20.72 -21.17
CA TRP A 127 6.48 20.66 -20.34
C TRP A 127 5.29 21.31 -21.04
N ASN A 128 4.40 20.50 -21.61
CA ASN A 128 2.99 20.86 -21.76
C ASN A 128 2.24 20.40 -20.50
N ILE A 129 1.46 21.31 -19.93
CA ILE A 129 0.63 21.10 -18.73
C ILE A 129 -0.51 20.15 -19.11
N GLY A 130 -0.26 18.85 -18.99
CA GLY A 130 -1.23 17.77 -19.14
C GLY A 130 -0.84 16.63 -18.20
N SER A 131 -1.72 16.28 -17.27
CA SER A 131 -1.50 15.30 -16.20
C SER A 131 -0.87 13.98 -16.69
N ARG A 132 0.40 13.72 -16.35
CA ARG A 132 0.94 12.35 -16.34
C ARG A 132 0.71 11.74 -14.95
N ARG A 133 -0.47 11.13 -14.78
CA ARG A 133 -0.81 10.28 -13.62
C ARG A 133 0.01 8.98 -13.70
N GLY A 134 0.50 8.47 -12.56
CA GLY A 134 1.16 7.15 -12.50
C GLY A 134 0.26 6.03 -13.04
N ALA A 135 0.85 4.91 -13.49
CA ALA A 135 0.09 3.80 -14.05
C ALA A 135 -0.92 3.26 -13.02
N SER A 136 -2.21 3.20 -13.40
CA SER A 136 -3.27 2.68 -12.55
C SER A 136 -3.12 1.18 -12.32
N ILE A 137 -3.50 0.74 -11.13
CA ILE A 137 -3.32 -0.64 -10.66
C ILE A 137 -4.66 -1.36 -10.63
N LEU A 138 -4.67 -2.63 -11.07
CA LEU A 138 -5.82 -3.50 -10.99
C LEU A 138 -5.37 -4.83 -10.40
N PHE A 139 -5.79 -5.08 -9.17
CA PHE A 139 -5.58 -6.32 -8.45
C PHE A 139 -6.76 -7.26 -8.67
N CYS A 140 -6.50 -8.55 -8.86
CA CYS A 140 -7.56 -9.52 -9.09
C CYS A 140 -7.32 -10.76 -8.23
N TYR A 141 -8.25 -11.06 -7.33
CA TYR A 141 -8.18 -12.26 -6.51
C TYR A 141 -8.55 -13.48 -7.36
N TYR A 142 -7.66 -14.47 -7.38
CA TYR A 142 -7.85 -15.80 -7.96
C TYR A 142 -8.09 -16.79 -6.82
N THR A 143 -9.25 -17.45 -6.79
CA THR A 143 -9.56 -18.41 -5.71
C THR A 143 -9.23 -19.84 -6.10
N ASN A 144 -8.46 -20.54 -5.27
CA ASN A 144 -7.97 -21.89 -5.57
C ASN A 144 -9.10 -22.96 -5.57
N TRP A 145 -10.25 -22.66 -4.97
CA TRP A 145 -11.44 -23.50 -5.02
C TRP A 145 -12.32 -23.28 -6.27
N ALA A 146 -12.05 -22.25 -7.09
CA ALA A 146 -12.83 -21.97 -8.30
C ALA A 146 -12.89 -23.17 -9.26
N LYS A 147 -11.79 -23.94 -9.34
CA LYS A 147 -11.67 -25.14 -10.17
C LYS A 147 -12.65 -26.27 -9.84
N TYR A 148 -13.29 -26.23 -8.67
CA TYR A 148 -14.26 -27.26 -8.25
C TYR A 148 -15.70 -26.94 -8.69
N ARG A 149 -15.94 -25.76 -9.30
CA ARG A 149 -17.29 -25.36 -9.67
C ARG A 149 -17.85 -26.27 -10.77
N PRO A 150 -19.05 -26.85 -10.59
CA PRO A 150 -19.69 -27.67 -11.61
C PRO A 150 -19.95 -26.86 -12.89
N GLY A 151 -19.78 -27.48 -14.07
CA GLY A 151 -20.20 -26.88 -15.35
C GLY A 151 -19.09 -26.47 -16.31
N GLY A 152 -17.81 -26.72 -16.01
CA GLY A 152 -16.71 -26.48 -16.96
C GLY A 152 -15.92 -25.20 -16.74
N PHE A 153 -15.80 -24.71 -15.50
CA PHE A 153 -14.85 -23.66 -15.13
C PHE A 153 -13.41 -24.17 -15.03
N GLU A 154 -12.96 -24.96 -16.01
CA GLU A 154 -11.52 -25.18 -16.23
C GLU A 154 -10.97 -23.87 -16.80
N PHE A 155 -10.59 -22.97 -15.89
CA PHE A 155 -9.94 -21.71 -16.23
C PHE A 155 -8.81 -21.91 -17.25
N ASP A 156 -8.94 -21.30 -18.43
CA ASP A 156 -7.77 -21.01 -19.25
C ASP A 156 -7.04 -19.81 -18.64
N ASP A 157 -6.05 -20.13 -17.80
CA ASP A 157 -5.22 -19.14 -17.10
C ASP A 157 -4.50 -18.19 -18.09
N SER A 158 -4.36 -18.56 -19.36
CA SER A 158 -3.62 -17.77 -20.36
C SER A 158 -4.22 -16.37 -20.57
N HIS A 159 -5.54 -16.26 -20.51
CA HIS A 159 -6.25 -14.97 -20.64
C HIS A 159 -6.02 -14.06 -19.42
N LEU A 160 -5.88 -14.65 -18.23
CA LEU A 160 -5.66 -13.92 -16.98
C LEU A 160 -4.39 -13.05 -17.00
N ALA A 161 -3.38 -13.46 -17.78
CA ALA A 161 -2.09 -12.79 -17.82
C ALA A 161 -2.18 -11.31 -18.22
N ASN A 162 -3.20 -10.93 -18.99
CA ASN A 162 -3.39 -9.58 -19.52
C ASN A 162 -4.63 -8.86 -18.99
N LEU A 163 -5.44 -9.52 -18.16
CA LEU A 163 -6.63 -8.92 -17.57
C LEU A 163 -6.28 -7.92 -16.45
N CYS A 164 -5.30 -8.26 -15.62
CA CYS A 164 -4.98 -7.51 -14.40
C CYS A 164 -3.51 -7.13 -14.38
N THR A 165 -3.16 -6.07 -13.63
CA THR A 165 -1.74 -5.75 -13.42
C THR A 165 -1.13 -6.62 -12.33
N HIS A 166 -1.96 -7.06 -11.38
CA HIS A 166 -1.58 -7.99 -10.33
C HIS A 166 -2.65 -9.06 -10.13
N ILE A 167 -2.23 -10.30 -9.93
CA ILE A 167 -3.08 -11.41 -9.48
C ILE A 167 -2.72 -11.71 -8.02
N ILE A 168 -3.73 -11.90 -7.18
CA ILE A 168 -3.58 -12.37 -5.80
C ILE A 168 -4.12 -13.79 -5.72
N TYR A 169 -3.26 -14.76 -5.47
CA TYR A 169 -3.65 -16.17 -5.29
C TYR A 169 -4.19 -16.38 -3.87
N ALA A 170 -5.47 -16.69 -3.77
CA ALA A 170 -6.22 -16.92 -2.54
C ALA A 170 -6.58 -18.41 -2.42
N PHE A 171 -6.19 -19.14 -1.36
CA PHE A 171 -5.33 -18.74 -0.26
C PHE A 171 -4.41 -19.89 0.12
N CYS A 172 -3.27 -19.58 0.73
CA CYS A 172 -2.58 -20.53 1.61
C CYS A 172 -3.05 -20.36 3.06
N THR A 173 -2.56 -21.20 3.97
CA THR A 173 -2.71 -21.02 5.42
C THR A 173 -1.36 -21.04 6.13
N ILE A 174 -1.38 -20.86 7.46
CA ILE A 174 -0.20 -20.84 8.32
C ILE A 174 -0.13 -22.13 9.13
N ASP A 175 1.02 -22.80 9.08
CA ASP A 175 1.39 -23.79 10.08
C ASP A 175 1.89 -23.06 11.33
N VAL A 176 1.09 -23.06 12.39
CA VAL A 176 1.40 -22.37 13.65
C VAL A 176 2.56 -22.99 14.42
N ASN A 177 2.85 -24.27 14.21
CA ASN A 177 3.95 -24.96 14.89
C ASN A 177 5.29 -24.58 14.25
N ASN A 178 5.30 -24.50 12.93
CA ASN A 178 6.50 -24.17 12.16
C ASN A 178 6.62 -22.68 11.80
N LEU A 179 5.58 -21.87 12.03
CA LEU A 179 5.50 -20.47 11.62
C LEU A 179 5.82 -20.32 10.12
N SER A 180 5.16 -21.13 9.29
CA SER A 180 5.39 -21.18 7.84
C SER A 180 4.11 -21.26 7.05
N ILE A 181 4.19 -20.87 5.78
CA ILE A 181 3.09 -21.03 4.83
C ILE A 181 2.94 -22.49 4.45
N ILE A 182 1.70 -22.98 4.47
CA ILE A 182 1.31 -24.30 3.96
C ILE A 182 0.11 -24.17 3.03
N SER A 183 0.01 -25.12 2.10
CA SER A 183 -1.18 -25.31 1.25
C SER A 183 -2.43 -25.44 2.12
N ASN A 184 -3.52 -24.83 1.68
CA ASN A 184 -4.82 -25.02 2.34
C ASN A 184 -5.67 -26.08 1.61
N ASP A 185 -5.28 -26.47 0.40
CA ASP A 185 -5.88 -27.49 -0.43
C ASP A 185 -4.82 -28.09 -1.35
N ASN A 186 -4.32 -29.27 -0.98
CA ASN A 186 -3.23 -29.96 -1.67
C ASN A 186 -3.56 -30.34 -3.12
N TRP A 187 -4.83 -30.45 -3.49
CA TRP A 187 -5.21 -30.76 -4.87
C TRP A 187 -5.19 -29.48 -5.72
N SER A 188 -5.48 -28.32 -5.15
CA SER A 188 -5.43 -27.02 -5.86
C SER A 188 -4.04 -26.43 -5.91
N ASP A 189 -3.31 -26.63 -4.82
CA ASP A 189 -2.01 -26.05 -4.55
C ASP A 189 -0.87 -27.03 -4.92
N TYR A 190 -1.17 -28.06 -5.72
CA TYR A 190 -0.19 -29.09 -6.10
C TYR A 190 0.99 -28.50 -6.88
N ASP A 191 0.77 -27.41 -7.62
CA ASP A 191 1.82 -26.66 -8.30
C ASP A 191 1.50 -25.16 -8.43
N PHE A 192 2.06 -24.36 -7.52
CA PHE A 192 2.00 -22.90 -7.60
C PHE A 192 2.75 -22.32 -8.80
N HIS A 193 3.66 -23.06 -9.45
CA HIS A 193 4.34 -22.56 -10.65
C HIS A 193 3.38 -22.40 -11.83
N ARG A 194 2.25 -23.11 -11.85
CA ARG A 194 1.23 -22.97 -12.89
C ARG A 194 0.74 -21.52 -12.99
N ILE A 195 0.30 -20.93 -11.87
CA ILE A 195 -0.16 -19.53 -11.87
C ILE A 195 1.01 -18.56 -12.07
N THR A 196 2.16 -18.78 -11.43
CA THR A 196 3.28 -17.82 -11.54
C THR A 196 3.94 -17.83 -12.92
N SER A 197 3.72 -18.87 -13.72
CA SER A 197 4.16 -18.99 -15.11
C SER A 197 3.43 -18.06 -16.08
N LEU A 198 2.27 -17.49 -15.71
CA LEU A 198 1.56 -16.50 -16.53
C LEU A 198 2.41 -15.26 -16.82
N LYS A 199 3.41 -14.98 -15.98
CA LYS A 199 4.39 -13.92 -16.22
C LYS A 199 5.25 -14.14 -17.46
N ARG A 200 5.28 -15.35 -18.03
CA ARG A 200 5.91 -15.61 -19.33
C ARG A 200 5.11 -15.00 -20.48
N LEU A 201 3.78 -14.96 -20.35
CA LEU A 201 2.88 -14.33 -21.32
C LEU A 201 2.86 -12.80 -21.16
N ASN A 202 2.94 -12.32 -19.90
CA ASN A 202 3.04 -10.91 -19.60
C ASN A 202 4.13 -10.64 -18.53
N PRO A 203 5.36 -10.25 -18.93
CA PRO A 203 6.45 -9.96 -17.99
C PRO A 203 6.19 -8.81 -17.01
N ARG A 204 5.17 -7.98 -17.26
CA ARG A 204 4.77 -6.88 -16.36
C ARG A 204 3.85 -7.33 -15.24
N LEU A 205 3.14 -8.45 -15.42
CA LEU A 205 2.25 -9.03 -14.43
C LEU A 205 3.01 -9.33 -13.14
N LYS A 206 2.39 -9.02 -12.00
CA LYS A 206 2.87 -9.40 -10.67
C LYS A 206 1.89 -10.37 -10.04
N ILE A 207 2.41 -11.40 -9.39
CA ILE A 207 1.57 -12.41 -8.76
C ILE A 207 1.94 -12.50 -7.28
N LEU A 208 0.98 -12.24 -6.42
CA LEU A 208 1.13 -12.28 -4.97
C LEU A 208 0.42 -13.52 -4.43
N LEU A 209 0.94 -14.05 -3.32
CA LEU A 209 0.25 -15.08 -2.56
C LEU A 209 -0.48 -14.43 -1.39
N SER A 210 -1.75 -14.79 -1.18
CA SER A 210 -2.52 -14.36 -0.01
C SER A 210 -2.67 -15.48 1.03
N VAL A 211 -2.67 -15.10 2.30
CA VAL A 211 -2.93 -15.98 3.44
C VAL A 211 -3.97 -15.31 4.32
N GLY A 212 -4.97 -16.08 4.75
CA GLY A 212 -6.07 -15.60 5.60
C GLY A 212 -7.44 -15.89 5.02
N GLY A 213 -8.30 -14.87 5.04
CA GLY A 213 -9.69 -14.91 4.58
C GLY A 213 -10.69 -15.32 5.66
N TRP A 214 -11.95 -14.91 5.48
CA TRP A 214 -13.10 -15.07 6.39
C TRP A 214 -13.25 -16.44 7.11
N ASN A 215 -12.84 -17.55 6.50
CA ASN A 215 -13.03 -18.91 7.03
C ASN A 215 -11.77 -19.54 7.65
N LYS A 216 -10.68 -18.79 7.84
CA LYS A 216 -9.43 -19.29 8.47
C LYS A 216 -9.32 -18.75 9.90
N LEU A 217 -9.04 -19.67 10.81
CA LEU A 217 -9.22 -19.53 12.26
C LEU A 217 -8.42 -18.31 12.77
N LEU A 218 -9.10 -17.38 13.45
CA LEU A 218 -8.59 -16.12 14.03
C LEU A 218 -7.27 -16.21 14.85
N ASN A 219 -6.76 -17.41 15.10
CA ASN A 219 -5.63 -17.70 15.97
C ASN A 219 -4.28 -17.81 15.24
N GLU A 220 -4.23 -18.12 13.94
CA GLU A 220 -2.93 -18.35 13.29
C GLU A 220 -2.12 -17.05 13.20
N PHE A 221 -2.76 -15.98 12.74
CA PHE A 221 -2.15 -14.66 12.71
C PHE A 221 -1.80 -14.13 14.10
N THR A 222 -2.64 -14.42 15.09
CA THR A 222 -2.36 -14.12 16.51
C THR A 222 -1.07 -14.80 16.97
N THR A 223 -0.79 -16.01 16.51
CA THR A 223 0.41 -16.78 16.88
C THR A 223 1.67 -16.22 16.23
N VAL A 224 1.64 -15.97 14.92
CA VAL A 224 2.83 -15.41 14.21
C VAL A 224 3.12 -13.98 14.63
N SER A 225 2.09 -13.20 15.01
CA SER A 225 2.28 -11.82 15.47
C SER A 225 2.60 -11.73 16.97
N ARG A 226 2.61 -12.83 17.74
CA ARG A 226 2.72 -12.81 19.20
C ARG A 226 4.04 -12.23 19.73
N SER A 227 5.13 -12.41 19.00
CA SER A 227 6.47 -11.93 19.38
C SER A 227 7.28 -11.55 18.14
N ASP A 228 8.36 -10.78 18.33
CA ASP A 228 9.27 -10.40 17.25
C ASP A 228 9.94 -11.63 16.63
N SER A 229 10.39 -12.57 17.46
CA SER A 229 10.98 -13.84 17.01
C SER A 229 10.02 -14.66 16.14
N ASN A 230 8.73 -14.72 16.51
CA ASN A 230 7.74 -15.42 15.70
C ASN A 230 7.53 -14.72 14.35
N ALA A 231 7.38 -13.39 14.37
CA ALA A 231 7.17 -12.60 13.17
C ALA A 231 8.39 -12.64 12.23
N GLU A 232 9.61 -12.62 12.77
CA GLU A 232 10.85 -12.74 12.01
C GLU A 232 11.00 -14.11 11.35
N THR A 233 10.71 -15.18 12.12
CA THR A 233 10.70 -16.55 11.60
C THR A 233 9.69 -16.70 10.47
N PHE A 234 8.46 -16.22 10.69
CA PHE A 234 7.40 -16.25 9.69
C PHE A 234 7.75 -15.42 8.46
N ALA A 235 8.30 -14.21 8.61
CA ALA A 235 8.72 -13.35 7.52
C ALA A 235 9.79 -14.02 6.64
N LYS A 236 10.80 -14.64 7.26
CA LYS A 236 11.88 -15.34 6.55
C LYS A 236 11.34 -16.55 5.78
N LYS A 237 10.56 -17.41 6.45
CA LYS A 237 9.98 -18.61 5.81
C LYS A 237 8.99 -18.24 4.71
N THR A 238 8.22 -17.16 4.89
CA THR A 238 7.35 -16.61 3.85
C THR A 238 8.16 -16.20 2.63
N LYS A 239 9.22 -15.41 2.81
CA LYS A 239 10.08 -14.98 1.70
C LYS A 239 10.72 -16.16 0.97
N ASP A 240 11.15 -17.19 1.70
CA ASP A 240 11.68 -18.42 1.11
C ASP A 240 10.62 -19.15 0.27
N PHE A 241 9.37 -19.21 0.75
CA PHE A 241 8.23 -19.75 -0.01
C PHE A 241 7.95 -18.95 -1.29
N LEU A 242 7.90 -17.61 -1.19
CA LEU A 242 7.69 -16.73 -2.35
C LEU A 242 8.80 -16.91 -3.39
N LYS A 243 10.05 -17.05 -2.94
CA LYS A 243 11.20 -17.31 -3.80
C LYS A 243 11.07 -18.68 -4.49
N LYS A 244 10.74 -19.73 -3.73
CA LYS A 244 10.60 -21.10 -4.23
C LYS A 244 9.60 -21.18 -5.38
N TYR A 245 8.43 -20.54 -5.23
CA TYR A 245 7.34 -20.63 -6.20
C TYR A 245 7.25 -19.43 -7.16
N ASN A 246 8.26 -18.57 -7.19
CA ASN A 246 8.35 -17.40 -8.05
C ASN A 246 7.19 -16.38 -7.90
N PHE A 247 6.71 -16.18 -6.68
CA PHE A 247 5.80 -15.06 -6.38
C PHE A 247 6.57 -13.72 -6.35
N ASP A 248 5.84 -12.62 -6.53
CA ASP A 248 6.36 -11.25 -6.51
C ASP A 248 6.00 -10.49 -5.23
N GLY A 249 5.17 -11.08 -4.38
CA GLY A 249 4.81 -10.50 -3.10
C GLY A 249 3.85 -11.36 -2.28
N PHE A 250 3.44 -10.79 -1.16
CA PHE A 250 2.55 -11.40 -0.19
C PHE A 250 1.41 -10.45 0.14
N ASP A 251 0.22 -11.01 0.29
CA ASP A 251 -0.98 -10.31 0.71
C ASP A 251 -1.45 -10.89 2.05
N ILE A 252 -1.69 -10.02 3.03
CA ILE A 252 -2.20 -10.42 4.35
C ILE A 252 -3.68 -10.13 4.41
N ASP A 253 -4.47 -11.18 4.58
CA ASP A 253 -5.92 -11.10 4.71
C ASP A 253 -6.36 -11.55 6.11
N TRP A 254 -5.87 -10.84 7.13
CA TRP A 254 -6.29 -11.08 8.51
C TRP A 254 -7.62 -10.37 8.77
N GLU A 255 -8.69 -11.15 8.84
CA GLU A 255 -10.06 -10.67 9.07
C GLU A 255 -10.57 -11.01 10.49
N PHE A 256 -10.43 -10.17 11.51
CA PHE A 256 -9.68 -8.91 11.57
C PHE A 256 -8.78 -8.90 12.82
N PRO A 257 -7.67 -8.12 12.84
CA PRO A 257 -6.81 -7.98 14.03
C PRO A 257 -7.45 -7.09 15.11
N THR A 258 -8.72 -7.35 15.43
CA THR A 258 -9.49 -6.59 16.42
C THR A 258 -8.80 -6.64 17.78
N ASN A 259 -8.54 -5.47 18.36
CA ASN A 259 -7.77 -5.30 19.59
C ASN A 259 -6.30 -5.77 19.51
N GLN A 260 -5.79 -6.02 18.30
CA GLN A 260 -4.41 -6.48 18.05
C GLN A 260 -3.63 -5.52 17.13
N LYS A 261 -4.05 -4.25 17.01
CA LYS A 261 -3.49 -3.27 16.08
C LYS A 261 -1.96 -3.09 16.18
N GLN A 262 -1.38 -3.16 17.39
CA GLN A 262 0.07 -3.03 17.58
C GLN A 262 0.80 -4.29 17.10
N ALA A 263 0.25 -5.48 17.39
CA ALA A 263 0.83 -6.74 16.92
C ALA A 263 0.77 -6.83 15.40
N TYR A 264 -0.34 -6.40 14.79
CA TYR A 264 -0.50 -6.32 13.34
C TYR A 264 0.52 -5.36 12.70
N SER A 265 0.64 -4.14 13.22
CA SER A 265 1.58 -3.13 12.70
C SER A 265 3.04 -3.60 12.81
N ARG A 266 3.38 -4.28 13.92
CA ARG A 266 4.70 -4.88 14.15
C ARG A 266 5.00 -6.02 13.18
N LEU A 267 4.03 -6.91 12.94
CA LEU A 267 4.15 -7.97 11.94
C LEU A 267 4.44 -7.38 10.55
N LEU A 268 3.66 -6.39 10.12
CA LEU A 268 3.85 -5.72 8.82
C LEU A 268 5.24 -5.06 8.71
N LYS A 269 5.71 -4.41 9.77
CA LYS A 269 7.06 -3.82 9.83
C LYS A 269 8.14 -4.87 9.60
N ILE A 270 8.07 -5.98 10.33
CA ILE A 270 9.07 -7.06 10.29
C ILE A 270 9.07 -7.72 8.92
N MET A 271 7.89 -8.06 8.39
CA MET A 271 7.74 -8.66 7.06
C MET A 271 8.27 -7.74 5.96
N SER A 272 7.88 -6.46 5.99
CA SER A 272 8.39 -5.46 5.05
C SER A 272 9.91 -5.35 5.08
N THR A 273 10.50 -5.35 6.28
CA THR A 273 11.96 -5.26 6.45
C THR A 273 12.65 -6.47 5.82
N GLU A 274 12.13 -7.68 6.05
CA GLU A 274 12.67 -8.90 5.46
C GLU A 274 12.53 -8.92 3.92
N PHE A 275 11.39 -8.47 3.40
CA PHE A 275 11.08 -8.46 1.96
C PHE A 275 11.91 -7.46 1.16
N GLN A 276 12.54 -6.50 1.83
CA GLN A 276 13.49 -5.56 1.24
C GLN A 276 14.93 -6.10 1.19
N LYS A 277 15.26 -7.16 1.93
CA LYS A 277 16.62 -7.74 1.94
C LYS A 277 16.87 -8.56 0.66
N GLY A 278 18.06 -8.44 0.08
CA GLY A 278 18.49 -9.20 -1.10
C GLY A 278 18.28 -8.45 -2.42
N SER A 279 18.49 -9.15 -3.54
CA SER A 279 18.45 -8.54 -4.88
C SER A 279 17.04 -8.33 -5.44
N LYS A 280 16.07 -9.16 -5.02
CA LYS A 280 14.65 -9.04 -5.38
C LYS A 280 13.87 -8.53 -4.17
N ARG A 281 13.19 -7.39 -4.33
CA ARG A 281 12.19 -6.91 -3.38
C ARG A 281 10.85 -7.61 -3.62
N TYR A 282 10.18 -8.01 -2.55
CA TYR A 282 8.82 -8.55 -2.60
C TYR A 282 7.80 -7.48 -2.19
N LEU A 283 6.65 -7.45 -2.87
CA LEU A 283 5.53 -6.59 -2.49
C LEU A 283 4.89 -7.10 -1.19
N LEU A 284 4.44 -6.18 -0.35
CA LEU A 284 3.60 -6.50 0.81
C LEU A 284 2.30 -5.71 0.74
N THR A 285 1.17 -6.40 0.70
CA THR A 285 -0.18 -5.82 0.61
C THR A 285 -1.07 -6.39 1.70
N ALA A 286 -2.22 -5.76 1.93
CA ALA A 286 -3.21 -6.30 2.85
C ALA A 286 -4.63 -5.94 2.41
N ALA A 287 -5.53 -6.91 2.57
CA ALA A 287 -6.97 -6.69 2.59
C ALA A 287 -7.39 -6.17 3.97
N VAL A 288 -8.16 -5.08 3.98
CA VAL A 288 -8.54 -4.39 5.21
C VAL A 288 -10.01 -4.03 5.23
N SER A 289 -10.57 -3.96 6.43
CA SER A 289 -11.98 -3.68 6.64
C SER A 289 -12.39 -2.29 6.12
N ALA A 290 -13.63 -2.20 5.62
CA ALA A 290 -14.31 -0.95 5.34
C ALA A 290 -15.22 -0.47 6.49
N GLY A 291 -15.42 -1.27 7.55
CA GLY A 291 -16.25 -0.91 8.71
C GLY A 291 -15.49 -0.06 9.72
N VAL A 292 -15.96 1.16 10.02
CA VAL A 292 -15.25 2.11 10.90
C VAL A 292 -14.90 1.55 12.28
N SER A 293 -15.83 0.83 12.93
CA SER A 293 -15.58 0.21 14.23
C SER A 293 -14.46 -0.83 14.19
N THR A 294 -14.46 -1.66 13.15
CA THR A 294 -13.39 -2.64 12.90
C THR A 294 -12.07 -1.92 12.59
N ILE A 295 -12.10 -0.88 11.76
CA ILE A 295 -10.92 -0.09 11.40
C ILE A 295 -10.27 0.49 12.67
N GLN A 296 -11.05 1.14 13.53
CA GLN A 296 -10.56 1.79 14.75
C GLN A 296 -9.93 0.81 15.75
N SER A 297 -10.48 -0.40 15.83
CA SER A 297 -9.99 -1.44 16.76
C SER A 297 -8.82 -2.26 16.20
N SER A 298 -8.63 -2.27 14.88
CA SER A 298 -7.73 -3.22 14.21
C SER A 298 -6.49 -2.59 13.58
N TYR A 299 -6.50 -1.30 13.24
CA TYR A 299 -5.41 -0.70 12.45
C TYR A 299 -4.88 0.61 13.04
N ASP A 300 -3.55 0.72 13.13
CA ASP A 300 -2.89 2.03 13.15
C ASP A 300 -2.64 2.47 11.71
N ILE A 301 -3.62 3.17 11.13
CA ILE A 301 -3.64 3.54 9.71
C ILE A 301 -2.36 4.27 9.31
N ARG A 302 -1.92 5.22 10.14
CA ARG A 302 -0.71 6.01 9.87
C ARG A 302 0.52 5.11 9.84
N GLU A 303 0.65 4.20 10.80
CA GLU A 303 1.78 3.30 10.87
C GLU A 303 1.83 2.32 9.69
N ILE A 304 0.74 1.61 9.40
CA ILE A 304 0.70 0.60 8.33
C ILE A 304 0.78 1.23 6.93
N SER A 305 0.34 2.47 6.79
CA SER A 305 0.38 3.20 5.52
C SER A 305 1.68 3.96 5.28
N ARG A 306 2.61 3.98 6.25
CA ARG A 306 3.85 4.78 6.20
C ARG A 306 4.51 4.72 4.81
N LEU A 307 4.59 5.88 4.19
CA LEU A 307 5.45 6.12 3.04
C LEU A 307 6.80 6.58 3.56
N ASN A 308 7.87 6.04 2.97
CA ASN A 308 9.23 6.54 2.98
C ASN A 308 9.46 7.71 3.96
N ILE A 309 9.87 7.45 5.20
CA ILE A 309 10.74 8.42 5.85
C ILE A 309 12.01 8.40 4.99
N HIS A 310 12.32 9.54 4.36
CA HIS A 310 13.35 9.74 3.33
C HIS A 310 14.74 9.17 3.71
N ILE A 311 14.95 8.87 4.99
CA ILE A 311 16.20 8.38 5.58
C ILE A 311 16.23 6.85 5.75
N LEU A 312 15.08 6.16 5.84
CA LEU A 312 15.04 4.71 6.16
C LEU A 312 14.54 3.82 5.01
N LYS A 313 13.94 4.36 3.95
CA LYS A 313 13.34 3.59 2.83
C LYS A 313 12.33 2.49 3.26
N ILE A 314 11.86 2.43 4.51
CA ILE A 314 10.94 1.38 4.95
C ILE A 314 9.50 1.76 4.54
N ARG A 315 8.89 0.93 3.69
CA ARG A 315 7.46 0.96 3.33
C ARG A 315 6.79 -0.25 3.95
N TYR A 316 5.78 -0.10 4.80
CA TYR A 316 5.11 -1.28 5.38
C TYR A 316 4.26 -1.95 4.31
N LEU A 317 3.09 -1.37 4.01
CA LEU A 317 2.26 -1.81 2.89
C LEU A 317 2.60 -1.02 1.63
N ASP A 318 2.74 -1.71 0.51
CA ASP A 318 2.86 -1.13 -0.83
C ASP A 318 1.51 -0.61 -1.32
N TYR A 319 0.47 -1.45 -1.18
CA TYR A 319 -0.93 -1.13 -1.47
C TYR A 319 -1.85 -1.68 -0.39
N ILE A 320 -3.01 -1.05 -0.24
CA ILE A 320 -4.04 -1.36 0.76
C ILE A 320 -5.33 -1.64 0.01
N ASN A 321 -5.81 -2.88 0.10
CA ASN A 321 -7.03 -3.35 -0.55
C ASN A 321 -8.21 -3.08 0.39
N LEU A 322 -8.92 -1.97 0.20
CA LEU A 322 -10.10 -1.61 0.99
C LEU A 322 -11.30 -2.47 0.57
N MET A 323 -11.74 -3.40 1.43
CA MET A 323 -12.89 -4.28 1.16
C MET A 323 -14.21 -3.52 1.23
N THR A 324 -14.43 -2.61 0.27
CA THR A 324 -15.59 -1.72 0.14
C THR A 324 -16.79 -2.45 -0.46
N TYR A 325 -17.05 -3.63 0.06
CA TYR A 325 -18.18 -4.50 -0.25
C TYR A 325 -18.65 -5.17 1.04
N ASP A 326 -19.73 -5.95 0.97
CA ASP A 326 -20.37 -6.57 2.14
C ASP A 326 -20.84 -5.57 3.22
N PHE A 327 -21.16 -4.34 2.81
CA PHE A 327 -21.82 -3.40 3.69
C PHE A 327 -23.26 -3.84 3.97
N TYR A 328 -23.68 -3.80 5.23
CA TYR A 328 -25.08 -3.97 5.65
C TYR A 328 -25.61 -2.65 6.21
N GLY A 329 -26.73 -2.14 5.67
CA GLY A 329 -27.45 -0.96 6.20
C GLY A 329 -27.11 0.39 5.55
N GLN A 330 -27.70 1.48 6.09
CA GLN A 330 -27.76 2.83 5.50
C GLN A 330 -26.43 3.63 5.41
N PHE A 331 -25.30 3.08 5.86
CA PHE A 331 -24.02 3.82 5.95
C PHE A 331 -22.96 3.37 4.93
N SER A 332 -23.36 2.74 3.83
CA SER A 332 -22.45 2.19 2.83
C SER A 332 -22.07 3.23 1.77
N ASP A 333 -21.07 4.06 2.07
CA ASP A 333 -20.44 4.94 1.08
C ASP A 333 -18.95 4.64 0.96
N THR A 334 -18.55 4.07 -0.19
CA THR A 334 -17.15 3.86 -0.58
C THR A 334 -16.34 5.16 -0.47
N ASP A 335 -16.92 6.31 -0.81
CA ASP A 335 -16.27 7.61 -0.67
C ASP A 335 -15.98 7.95 0.80
N TYR A 336 -16.92 7.66 1.69
CA TYR A 336 -16.72 7.86 3.11
C TYR A 336 -15.56 7.00 3.66
N VAL A 337 -15.46 5.73 3.26
CA VAL A 337 -14.36 4.84 3.69
C VAL A 337 -13.01 5.33 3.18
N VAL A 338 -12.93 5.71 1.90
CA VAL A 338 -11.70 6.27 1.30
C VAL A 338 -11.28 7.55 2.01
N ARG A 339 -12.22 8.47 2.27
CA ARG A 339 -11.97 9.71 3.02
C ARG A 339 -11.54 9.42 4.44
N TYR A 340 -12.14 8.43 5.09
CA TYR A 340 -11.77 8.02 6.44
C TYR A 340 -10.31 7.55 6.48
N TRP A 341 -9.93 6.58 5.64
CA TRP A 341 -8.55 6.09 5.57
C TRP A 341 -7.56 7.21 5.24
N SER A 342 -7.89 8.06 4.26
CA SER A 342 -7.04 9.18 3.86
C SER A 342 -6.85 10.21 4.98
N LYS A 343 -7.93 10.62 5.67
CA LYS A 343 -7.89 11.54 6.81
C LYS A 343 -7.04 11.02 7.97
N HIS A 344 -6.95 9.70 8.13
CA HIS A 344 -6.19 9.08 9.21
C HIS A 344 -4.76 8.68 8.81
N GLY A 345 -4.27 9.16 7.66
CA GLY A 345 -2.86 9.09 7.27
C GLY A 345 -2.54 8.06 6.18
N ALA A 346 -3.53 7.45 5.55
CA ALA A 346 -3.30 6.61 4.38
C ALA A 346 -3.11 7.48 3.11
N PRO A 347 -1.98 7.38 2.42
CA PRO A 347 -1.80 8.06 1.15
C PRO A 347 -2.77 7.49 0.11
N LYS A 348 -3.50 8.35 -0.59
CA LYS A 348 -4.42 7.96 -1.65
C LYS A 348 -3.75 7.08 -2.71
N SER A 349 -2.48 7.34 -3.01
CA SER A 349 -1.64 6.57 -3.93
C SER A 349 -1.32 5.13 -3.48
N LYS A 350 -1.77 4.70 -2.30
CA LYS A 350 -1.72 3.30 -1.84
C LYS A 350 -3.09 2.63 -1.74
N LEU A 351 -4.18 3.39 -1.78
CA LEU A 351 -5.52 2.86 -1.57
C LEU A 351 -6.08 2.27 -2.87
N LEU A 352 -6.50 1.01 -2.81
CA LEU A 352 -7.24 0.32 -3.86
C LEU A 352 -8.68 0.09 -3.38
N ILE A 353 -9.66 0.49 -4.19
CA ILE A 353 -11.08 0.25 -3.90
C ILE A 353 -11.45 -1.18 -4.31
N GLY A 354 -12.15 -1.90 -3.44
CA GLY A 354 -12.62 -3.25 -3.69
C GLY A 354 -13.96 -3.27 -4.41
N LEU A 355 -14.04 -4.09 -5.45
CA LEU A 355 -15.27 -4.31 -6.22
C LEU A 355 -15.67 -5.78 -6.18
N PRO A 356 -16.89 -6.07 -5.73
CA PRO A 356 -17.42 -7.42 -5.75
C PRO A 356 -17.93 -7.74 -7.15
N THR A 357 -17.51 -8.85 -7.74
CA THR A 357 -18.14 -9.46 -8.94
C THR A 357 -19.28 -10.41 -8.56
N TYR A 358 -19.71 -10.37 -7.29
CA TYR A 358 -20.85 -11.10 -6.76
C TYR A 358 -21.86 -10.13 -6.14
N GLY A 359 -23.09 -10.61 -5.95
CA GLY A 359 -24.12 -9.91 -5.19
C GLY A 359 -24.50 -10.69 -3.93
N GLN A 360 -24.92 -9.99 -2.87
CA GLN A 360 -25.59 -10.61 -1.73
C GLN A 360 -27.11 -10.53 -1.91
N GLY A 361 -27.77 -11.69 -1.92
CA GLY A 361 -29.23 -11.77 -1.92
C GLY A 361 -29.77 -11.86 -0.48
N PHE A 362 -31.03 -11.42 -0.29
CA PHE A 362 -31.75 -11.60 0.97
C PHE A 362 -33.19 -12.02 0.71
N LYS A 363 -33.75 -12.87 1.57
CA LYS A 363 -35.18 -13.18 1.55
C LYS A 363 -35.93 -12.18 2.41
N THR A 364 -36.94 -11.53 1.84
CA THR A 364 -37.86 -10.66 2.58
C THR A 364 -39.26 -11.31 2.63
N ARG A 365 -40.14 -10.82 3.52
CA ARG A 365 -41.58 -11.18 3.49
C ARG A 365 -42.35 -10.43 2.42
N SER A 366 -41.77 -9.36 1.85
CA SER A 366 -42.42 -8.55 0.83
C SER A 366 -42.43 -9.29 -0.49
N LYS A 367 -43.57 -9.28 -1.19
CA LYS A 367 -43.65 -9.79 -2.57
C LYS A 367 -42.92 -8.88 -3.56
N ASN A 368 -42.70 -7.61 -3.20
CA ASN A 368 -41.97 -6.61 -3.97
C ASN A 368 -40.91 -5.97 -3.06
N PRO A 369 -39.76 -6.64 -2.83
CA PRO A 369 -38.73 -6.16 -1.92
C PRO A 369 -38.17 -4.80 -2.34
N LYS A 370 -38.02 -3.89 -1.37
CA LYS A 370 -37.35 -2.60 -1.52
C LYS A 370 -36.11 -2.51 -0.64
N ILE A 371 -35.19 -1.62 -1.00
CA ILE A 371 -34.04 -1.29 -0.14
C ILE A 371 -34.56 -0.83 1.23
N GLY A 372 -34.07 -1.46 2.30
CA GLY A 372 -34.49 -1.19 3.67
C GLY A 372 -35.58 -2.12 4.22
N ASP A 373 -36.15 -3.02 3.40
CA ASP A 373 -37.12 -4.01 3.87
C ASP A 373 -36.49 -5.00 4.88
N LYS A 374 -37.30 -5.44 5.86
CA LYS A 374 -36.85 -6.41 6.86
C LYS A 374 -36.50 -7.76 6.23
N ILE A 375 -35.27 -8.19 6.48
CA ILE A 375 -34.74 -9.49 6.07
C ILE A 375 -35.29 -10.58 6.99
N VAL A 376 -35.71 -11.71 6.41
CA VAL A 376 -36.24 -12.87 7.14
C VAL A 376 -35.47 -14.17 6.87
N GLY A 377 -34.42 -14.11 6.06
CA GLY A 377 -33.51 -15.21 5.82
C GLY A 377 -32.54 -14.92 4.68
N GLY A 378 -31.59 -15.83 4.46
CA GLY A 378 -30.74 -15.84 3.27
C GLY A 378 -31.52 -16.20 2.00
N PRO A 379 -30.96 -15.91 0.82
CA PRO A 379 -31.58 -16.26 -0.46
C PRO A 379 -31.53 -17.78 -0.66
N SER A 380 -32.41 -18.31 -1.51
CA SER A 380 -32.22 -19.66 -2.06
C SER A 380 -30.98 -19.66 -2.96
N GLN A 381 -30.26 -20.79 -3.03
CA GLN A 381 -29.06 -20.92 -3.87
C GLN A 381 -29.36 -20.53 -5.32
N GLY A 382 -28.61 -19.57 -5.86
CA GLY A 382 -28.82 -19.05 -7.22
C GLY A 382 -28.17 -19.94 -8.29
N PRO A 383 -28.73 -20.00 -9.51
CA PRO A 383 -28.20 -20.83 -10.59
C PRO A 383 -27.14 -20.11 -11.48
N ILE A 384 -26.27 -19.24 -10.92
CA ILE A 384 -25.04 -18.64 -11.57
C ILE A 384 -25.11 -17.11 -11.99
N THR A 385 -25.93 -16.27 -11.34
CA THR A 385 -25.78 -14.77 -11.21
C THR A 385 -25.89 -13.80 -12.42
N LYS A 386 -26.46 -14.19 -13.57
CA LYS A 386 -26.71 -13.35 -14.78
C LYS A 386 -27.22 -11.87 -14.59
N GLU A 387 -26.35 -10.86 -14.40
CA GLU A 387 -26.64 -9.41 -14.61
C GLU A 387 -25.41 -8.55 -15.01
N SER A 388 -25.63 -7.47 -15.78
CA SER A 388 -24.60 -6.63 -16.42
C SER A 388 -24.41 -5.23 -15.79
N GLY A 389 -23.19 -4.94 -15.32
CA GLY A 389 -22.32 -3.89 -15.90
C GLY A 389 -22.69 -2.40 -15.87
N ILE A 390 -23.11 -1.80 -14.73
CA ILE A 390 -23.18 -0.32 -14.60
C ILE A 390 -22.28 0.29 -13.50
N LEU A 391 -21.71 -0.50 -12.58
CA LEU A 391 -20.91 0.04 -11.46
C LEU A 391 -19.42 0.32 -11.83
N ALA A 392 -18.78 -0.59 -12.57
CA ALA A 392 -17.33 -0.53 -12.86
C ALA A 392 -16.85 0.78 -13.55
N TYR A 393 -17.66 1.38 -14.44
CA TYR A 393 -17.25 2.60 -15.15
C TYR A 393 -17.24 3.84 -14.24
N ILE A 394 -18.25 3.98 -13.39
CA ILE A 394 -18.41 5.11 -12.47
C ILE A 394 -17.30 5.08 -11.41
N GLU A 395 -16.99 3.88 -10.90
CA GLU A 395 -15.95 3.69 -9.87
C GLU A 395 -14.54 3.89 -10.44
N GLY A 396 -14.28 3.48 -11.69
CA GLY A 396 -13.02 3.78 -12.36
C GLY A 396 -12.78 5.28 -12.58
N LYS A 397 -13.84 6.04 -12.90
CA LYS A 397 -13.78 7.51 -12.94
C LYS A 397 -13.53 8.09 -11.55
N TYR A 398 -14.19 7.57 -10.51
CA TYR A 398 -13.97 7.99 -9.13
C TYR A 398 -12.51 7.79 -8.68
N VAL A 399 -11.90 6.63 -8.97
CA VAL A 399 -10.48 6.34 -8.68
C VAL A 399 -9.56 7.37 -9.32
N LYS A 400 -9.80 7.67 -10.59
CA LYS A 400 -9.05 8.66 -11.37
C LYS A 400 -9.21 10.08 -10.82
N ASP A 401 -10.44 10.48 -10.52
CA ASP A 401 -10.75 11.84 -10.08
C ASP A 401 -10.27 12.10 -8.64
N ASN A 402 -10.15 11.06 -7.82
CA ASN A 402 -9.65 11.14 -6.45
C ASN A 402 -8.15 10.85 -6.29
N GLY A 403 -7.45 10.48 -7.36
CA GLY A 403 -6.01 10.19 -7.31
C GLY A 403 -5.66 8.95 -6.48
N LEU A 404 -6.53 7.94 -6.50
CA LEU A 404 -6.30 6.66 -5.82
C LEU A 404 -5.32 5.78 -6.60
N ALA A 405 -4.77 4.75 -5.96
CA ALA A 405 -3.81 3.84 -6.59
C ALA A 405 -4.44 3.03 -7.74
N GLY A 406 -5.73 2.71 -7.61
CA GLY A 406 -6.40 1.75 -8.49
C GLY A 406 -7.59 1.05 -7.85
N MET A 407 -7.88 -0.15 -8.35
CA MET A 407 -9.00 -1.01 -7.95
C MET A 407 -8.49 -2.41 -7.63
N PHE A 408 -9.26 -3.17 -6.85
CA PHE A 408 -9.12 -4.61 -6.79
C PHE A 408 -10.47 -5.32 -6.92
N VAL A 409 -10.44 -6.55 -7.41
CA VAL A 409 -11.62 -7.35 -7.70
C VAL A 409 -11.65 -8.60 -6.82
N TRP A 410 -12.76 -8.80 -6.13
CA TRP A 410 -13.13 -10.06 -5.49
C TRP A 410 -14.35 -10.62 -6.23
N THR A 411 -14.22 -11.59 -7.14
CA THR A 411 -13.03 -12.34 -7.59
C THR A 411 -13.01 -12.50 -9.12
N LEU A 412 -11.89 -12.98 -9.68
CA LEU A 412 -11.80 -13.31 -11.11
C LEU A 412 -12.88 -14.31 -11.53
N ASP A 413 -13.13 -15.30 -10.69
CA ASP A 413 -13.99 -16.46 -10.96
C ASP A 413 -15.48 -16.22 -10.86
N PHE A 414 -15.92 -15.03 -10.46
CA PHE A 414 -17.33 -14.66 -10.53
C PHE A 414 -17.68 -13.77 -11.74
N ASP A 415 -16.69 -13.32 -12.52
CA ASP A 415 -16.96 -12.68 -13.81
C ASP A 415 -17.23 -13.75 -14.89
N ASP A 416 -17.81 -13.34 -16.03
CA ASP A 416 -18.01 -14.23 -17.20
C ASP A 416 -16.67 -14.44 -17.93
N VAL A 417 -15.77 -15.19 -17.31
CA VAL A 417 -14.37 -15.35 -17.78
C VAL A 417 -14.30 -15.97 -19.17
N ASN A 418 -15.16 -16.96 -19.45
CA ASN A 418 -15.19 -17.65 -20.73
C ASN A 418 -15.97 -16.88 -21.79
N GLY A 419 -16.84 -15.96 -21.38
CA GLY A 419 -17.67 -15.14 -22.27
C GLY A 419 -18.89 -15.86 -22.84
N ASP A 420 -19.27 -16.99 -22.24
CA ASP A 420 -20.31 -17.90 -22.69
C ASP A 420 -21.66 -17.70 -21.97
N GLU A 421 -21.70 -16.89 -20.90
CA GLU A 421 -22.91 -16.74 -20.07
C GLU A 421 -23.73 -15.48 -20.40
N CYS A 422 -23.10 -14.32 -20.59
CA CYS A 422 -23.79 -13.03 -20.67
C CYS A 422 -23.79 -12.38 -22.07
N GLY A 423 -23.07 -12.96 -23.03
CA GLY A 423 -22.99 -12.45 -24.41
C GLY A 423 -22.22 -11.12 -24.56
N GLN A 424 -21.40 -10.75 -23.57
CA GLN A 424 -20.59 -9.51 -23.57
C GLN A 424 -19.09 -9.75 -23.80
N GLY A 425 -18.72 -10.97 -24.20
CA GLY A 425 -17.33 -11.40 -24.35
C GLY A 425 -16.71 -11.79 -23.01
N GLN A 426 -15.41 -12.08 -23.04
CA GLN A 426 -14.66 -12.58 -21.87
C GLN A 426 -14.42 -11.49 -20.81
N SER A 427 -14.66 -11.85 -19.55
CA SER A 427 -14.48 -11.02 -18.36
C SER A 427 -14.98 -9.57 -18.54
N PRO A 428 -16.28 -9.36 -18.84
CA PRO A 428 -16.81 -8.05 -19.21
C PRO A 428 -16.68 -7.02 -18.09
N LEU A 429 -16.84 -7.42 -16.81
CA LEU A 429 -16.71 -6.49 -15.69
C LEU A 429 -15.26 -6.05 -15.50
N ILE A 430 -14.32 -7.01 -15.48
CA ILE A 430 -12.89 -6.72 -15.30
C ILE A 430 -12.35 -5.95 -16.50
N SER A 431 -12.77 -6.30 -17.72
CA SER A 431 -12.41 -5.58 -18.96
C SER A 431 -12.87 -4.12 -18.92
N GLN A 432 -14.07 -3.87 -18.41
CA GLN A 432 -14.57 -2.50 -18.24
C GLN A 432 -13.78 -1.73 -17.18
N MET A 433 -13.37 -2.37 -16.07
CA MET A 433 -12.48 -1.75 -15.07
C MET A 433 -11.12 -1.41 -15.69
N LYS A 434 -10.50 -2.34 -16.41
CA LYS A 434 -9.23 -2.14 -17.12
C LYS A 434 -9.30 -0.92 -18.05
N LYS A 435 -10.36 -0.83 -18.86
CA LYS A 435 -10.64 0.31 -19.75
C LYS A 435 -10.83 1.61 -18.97
N SER A 436 -11.63 1.58 -17.90
CA SER A 436 -11.90 2.75 -17.06
C SER A 436 -10.65 3.28 -16.37
N LEU A 437 -9.62 2.44 -16.15
CA LEU A 437 -8.34 2.79 -15.57
C LEU A 437 -7.25 3.13 -16.60
N ASN A 438 -7.54 3.06 -17.91
CA ASN A 438 -6.56 3.20 -19.00
C ASN A 438 -5.38 2.20 -18.91
N ILE A 439 -5.62 1.01 -18.36
CA ILE A 439 -4.62 -0.05 -18.34
C ILE A 439 -4.59 -0.68 -19.73
N ARG A 440 -3.41 -0.71 -20.36
CA ARG A 440 -3.21 -1.28 -21.71
C ARG A 440 -3.05 -2.80 -21.62
#